data_AF-A0A6C0BUE3-F1
#
_entry.id   AF-A0A6C0BUE3-F1
#
_cell.length_a   1.000
_cell.length_b   1.000
_cell.length_c   1.000
_cell.angle_alpha   90.00
_cell.angle_beta   90.00
_cell.angle_gamma   90.00
#
_symmetry.space_group_name_H-M   'P 1'
#
loop_
_entity.id
_entity.type
_entity.pdbx_description
1 polymer ?
#
loop_
_entity_poly.entity_id
_entity_poly.type
_entity_poly.pdbx_seq_one_letter_code
_entity_poly.pdbx_strand_id
1 'polypeptide(L)'
;MLDSSLLFLRENWSDILFFVLLMVVYMIFVTLRNGVDKIAKDSEGDKKTIKTIVIETFLGDEFCASHTGNSNYLDKSCSKLNKGMCMSTDCCVYAKYDGEKSGKCVAGGENGPTYLTREEDDTPMEMEYYYYKKKKLGLKEN
;
A
#
# COMPACT_ATOMS: atom_id res chain seq x y z
N MET A 1 -28.40 53.66 -10.79
CA MET A 1 -27.53 52.75 -11.58
C MET A 1 -27.82 51.27 -11.27
N LEU A 2 -28.32 50.92 -10.08
CA LEU A 2 -28.74 49.54 -9.75
C LEU A 2 -30.11 49.13 -10.34
N ASP A 3 -31.01 50.08 -10.63
CA ASP A 3 -32.38 49.77 -11.06
C ASP A 3 -32.45 49.18 -12.48
N SER A 4 -31.57 49.62 -13.38
CA SER A 4 -31.48 49.07 -14.74
C SER A 4 -31.08 47.60 -14.71
N SER A 5 -30.14 47.21 -13.83
CA SER A 5 -29.67 45.83 -13.70
C SER A 5 -30.77 44.87 -13.20
N LEU A 6 -31.68 45.34 -12.34
CA LEU A 6 -32.78 44.55 -11.80
C LEU A 6 -33.92 44.32 -12.81
N LEU A 7 -34.15 45.28 -13.72
CA LEU A 7 -35.14 45.13 -14.80
C LEU A 7 -34.73 44.04 -15.80
N PHE A 8 -33.44 43.96 -16.14
CA PHE A 8 -32.91 42.91 -17.02
C PHE A 8 -33.03 41.50 -16.41
N LEU A 9 -32.82 41.37 -15.09
CA LEU A 9 -32.99 40.12 -14.35
C LEU A 9 -34.46 39.66 -14.32
N ARG A 10 -35.41 40.60 -14.24
CA ARG A 10 -36.85 40.29 -14.18
C ARG A 10 -37.42 39.86 -15.53
N GLU A 11 -37.00 40.51 -16.61
CA GLU A 11 -37.48 40.19 -17.97
C GLU A 11 -37.01 38.80 -18.43
N ASN A 12 -35.75 38.45 -18.12
CA ASN A 12 -35.13 37.19 -18.55
C ASN A 12 -35.02 36.17 -17.41
N TRP A 13 -35.86 36.29 -16.38
CA TRP A 13 -35.73 35.49 -15.15
C TRP A 13 -35.80 33.98 -15.41
N SER A 14 -36.67 33.55 -16.32
CA SER A 14 -36.81 32.13 -16.68
C SER A 14 -35.55 31.55 -17.32
N ASP A 15 -34.92 32.28 -18.23
CA ASP A 15 -33.69 31.84 -18.89
C ASP A 15 -32.52 31.81 -17.90
N ILE A 16 -32.39 32.86 -17.07
CA ILE A 16 -31.36 32.94 -16.04
C ILE A 16 -31.51 31.81 -15.03
N LEU A 17 -32.74 31.53 -14.58
CA LEU A 17 -33.04 30.42 -13.68
C LEU A 17 -32.67 29.07 -14.31
N PHE A 18 -32.96 28.88 -15.60
CA PHE A 18 -32.60 27.66 -16.33
C PHE A 18 -31.09 27.46 -16.40
N PHE A 19 -30.33 28.51 -16.74
CA PHE A 19 -28.86 28.45 -16.77
C PHE A 19 -28.25 28.17 -15.39
N VAL A 20 -28.77 28.81 -14.34
CA VAL A 20 -28.32 28.58 -12.96
C VAL A 20 -28.61 27.15 -12.53
N LEU A 21 -29.81 26.64 -12.82
CA LEU A 21 -30.19 25.26 -12.52
C LEU A 21 -29.30 24.25 -13.25
N LEU A 22 -28.98 24.49 -14.52
CA LEU A 22 -28.07 23.67 -15.31
C LEU A 22 -26.67 23.66 -14.68
N MET A 23 -26.14 24.82 -14.27
CA MET A 23 -24.85 24.92 -13.57
C MET A 23 -24.83 24.15 -12.25
N VAL A 24 -25.91 24.22 -11.46
CA VAL A 24 -26.03 23.46 -10.20
C VAL A 24 -26.08 21.96 -10.48
N VAL A 25 -26.87 21.51 -11.47
CA VAL A 25 -26.95 20.09 -11.87
C VAL A 25 -25.60 19.60 -12.38
N TYR A 26 -24.88 20.41 -13.15
CA TYR A 26 -23.54 20.09 -13.63
C TYR A 26 -22.53 19.94 -12.47
N MET A 27 -22.55 20.86 -11.50
CA MET A 27 -21.71 20.76 -10.30
C MET A 27 -22.02 19.51 -9.46
N ILE A 28 -23.30 19.15 -9.31
CA ILE A 28 -23.72 17.90 -8.66
C ILE A 28 -23.18 16.71 -9.46
N PHE A 29 -23.31 16.70 -10.79
CA PHE A 29 -22.83 15.63 -11.64
C PHE A 29 -21.31 15.43 -11.58
N VAL A 30 -20.53 16.51 -11.58
CA VAL A 30 -19.07 16.47 -11.38
C VAL A 30 -18.73 15.95 -9.98
N THR A 31 -19.46 16.37 -8.95
CA THR A 31 -19.26 15.92 -7.58
C THR A 31 -19.64 14.45 -7.40
N LEU A 32 -20.67 13.96 -8.10
CA LEU A 32 -21.04 12.55 -8.09
C LEU A 32 -20.03 11.70 -8.86
N ARG A 33 -19.53 12.13 -10.02
CA ARG A 33 -18.46 11.40 -10.74
C ARG A 33 -17.16 11.37 -9.93
N ASN A 34 -16.69 12.53 -9.48
CA ASN A 34 -15.46 12.63 -8.69
C ASN A 34 -15.62 12.06 -7.26
N GLY A 35 -16.86 11.99 -6.77
CA GLY A 35 -17.20 11.48 -5.43
C GLY A 35 -17.43 9.97 -5.42
N VAL A 36 -18.01 9.39 -6.48
CA VAL A 36 -18.14 7.93 -6.63
C VAL A 36 -16.77 7.26 -6.71
N ASP A 37 -15.77 7.90 -7.33
CA ASP A 37 -14.38 7.43 -7.29
C ASP A 37 -13.77 7.42 -5.89
N LYS A 38 -14.30 8.23 -4.96
CA LYS A 38 -13.87 8.25 -3.55
C LYS A 38 -14.63 7.23 -2.69
N ILE A 39 -15.92 7.01 -2.97
CA ILE A 39 -16.77 6.06 -2.21
C ILE A 39 -16.43 4.61 -2.55
N ALA A 40 -16.03 4.31 -3.80
CA ALA A 40 -15.57 2.98 -4.21
C ALA A 40 -14.25 2.55 -3.55
N LYS A 41 -13.50 3.47 -2.92
CA LYS A 41 -12.27 3.16 -2.17
C LYS A 41 -12.46 2.98 -0.67
N ASP A 42 -13.64 3.29 -0.11
CA ASP A 42 -13.89 3.30 1.34
C ASP A 42 -14.54 2.01 1.87
N SER A 43 -14.80 1.03 0.98
CA SER A 43 -15.33 -0.30 1.36
C SER A 43 -14.26 -1.40 1.49
N GLU A 44 -12.97 -1.07 1.42
CA GLU A 44 -11.90 -1.97 1.88
C GLU A 44 -11.35 -1.43 3.20
N GLY A 45 -11.76 -2.09 4.29
CA GLY A 45 -11.60 -1.63 5.65
C GLY A 45 -10.17 -1.23 6.05
N ASP A 46 -10.13 -0.22 6.92
CA ASP A 46 -9.09 0.09 7.91
C ASP A 46 -7.73 -0.59 7.68
N LYS A 47 -6.95 0.00 6.77
CA LYS A 47 -5.48 -0.11 6.79
C LYS A 47 -4.94 1.30 6.89
N LYS A 48 -4.69 1.72 8.12
CA LYS A 48 -3.72 2.76 8.52
C LYS A 48 -2.76 3.08 7.36
N THR A 49 -2.95 4.25 6.76
CA THR A 49 -2.25 4.75 5.57
C THR A 49 -0.75 4.87 5.84
N ILE A 50 -0.02 3.76 5.72
CA ILE A 50 1.41 3.80 5.42
C ILE A 50 1.50 4.15 3.94
N LYS A 51 1.84 5.41 3.67
CA LYS A 51 2.22 5.99 2.38
C LYS A 51 2.56 4.94 1.32
N THR A 52 1.54 4.51 0.58
CA THR A 52 1.68 3.71 -0.62
C THR A 52 1.95 4.68 -1.76
N ILE A 53 3.03 5.46 -1.63
CA ILE A 53 3.54 6.30 -2.72
C ILE A 53 4.59 5.43 -3.40
N VAL A 54 4.21 4.73 -4.47
CA VAL A 54 5.15 4.35 -5.54
C VAL A 54 6.42 3.64 -5.03
N ILE A 55 6.30 2.51 -4.31
CA ILE A 55 7.46 1.70 -3.92
C ILE A 55 7.48 0.29 -4.50
N GLU A 56 6.52 -0.05 -5.36
CA GLU A 56 6.54 -1.34 -6.07
C GLU A 56 7.66 -1.40 -7.14
N THR A 57 8.19 -0.25 -7.57
CA THR A 57 9.21 -0.19 -8.64
C THR A 57 10.60 0.23 -8.14
N PHE A 58 10.74 0.84 -6.95
CA PHE A 58 12.01 1.37 -6.45
C PHE A 58 12.70 0.51 -5.37
N LEU A 59 12.03 -0.51 -4.81
CA LEU A 59 12.60 -1.29 -3.69
C LEU A 59 13.36 -2.55 -4.09
N GLY A 60 13.34 -2.98 -5.36
CA GLY A 60 13.93 -4.28 -5.74
C GLY A 60 15.43 -4.35 -5.50
N ASP A 61 16.17 -3.45 -6.14
CA ASP A 61 17.65 -3.48 -6.15
C ASP A 61 18.26 -2.42 -5.24
N GLU A 62 17.72 -1.19 -5.23
CA GLU A 62 18.34 -0.06 -4.53
C GLU A 62 18.22 -0.19 -3.00
N PHE A 63 17.10 -0.72 -2.52
CA PHE A 63 16.90 -1.02 -1.09
C PHE A 63 17.92 -2.03 -0.58
N CYS A 64 18.12 -3.12 -1.32
CA CYS A 64 19.08 -4.16 -0.97
C CYS A 64 20.53 -3.66 -1.08
N ALA A 65 20.84 -2.89 -2.14
CA ALA A 65 22.14 -2.25 -2.30
C ALA A 65 22.47 -1.31 -1.13
N SER A 66 21.49 -0.55 -0.64
CA SER A 66 21.66 0.39 0.47
C SER A 66 21.98 -0.27 1.83
N HIS A 67 21.81 -1.59 1.93
CA HIS A 67 22.02 -2.36 3.16
C HIS A 67 23.09 -3.45 2.99
N THR A 68 23.84 -3.41 1.89
CA THR A 68 24.92 -4.37 1.61
C THR A 68 26.01 -4.26 2.67
N GLY A 69 26.38 -5.39 3.28
CA GLY A 69 27.44 -5.47 4.29
C GLY A 69 26.99 -5.31 5.74
N ASN A 70 25.69 -5.04 6.00
CA ASN A 70 25.15 -5.00 7.37
C ASN A 70 23.87 -5.82 7.49
N SER A 71 24.03 -7.12 7.70
CA SER A 71 22.91 -8.08 7.80
C SER A 71 21.94 -7.75 8.94
N ASN A 72 22.41 -7.19 10.06
CA ASN A 72 21.54 -6.85 11.19
C ASN A 72 20.65 -5.65 10.87
N TYR A 73 21.20 -4.63 10.22
CA TYR A 73 20.43 -3.47 9.77
C TYR A 73 19.46 -3.85 8.64
N LEU A 74 19.89 -4.71 7.71
CA LEU A 74 19.05 -5.26 6.66
C LEU A 74 17.84 -6.01 7.26
N ASP A 75 18.05 -6.87 8.26
CA ASP A 75 16.97 -7.64 8.89
C ASP A 75 15.94 -6.74 9.57
N LYS A 76 16.40 -5.69 10.25
CA LYS A 76 15.53 -4.63 10.82
C LYS A 76 14.77 -3.83 9.77
N SER A 77 15.31 -3.69 8.57
CA SER A 77 14.62 -3.06 7.46
C SER A 77 13.60 -4.02 6.83
N CYS A 78 13.97 -5.29 6.61
CA CYS A 78 13.08 -6.32 6.08
C CYS A 78 11.87 -6.56 7.02
N SER A 79 12.07 -6.62 8.34
CA SER A 79 11.00 -6.82 9.32
C SER A 79 9.94 -5.72 9.36
N LYS A 80 10.24 -4.54 8.81
CA LYS A 80 9.27 -3.45 8.64
C LYS A 80 8.44 -3.56 7.36
N LEU A 81 8.79 -4.47 6.45
CA LEU A 81 8.09 -4.65 5.18
C LEU A 81 6.84 -5.53 5.35
N ASN A 82 5.78 -5.15 4.64
CA ASN A 82 4.61 -6.00 4.50
C ASN A 82 4.90 -7.18 3.56
N LYS A 83 4.10 -8.25 3.67
CA LYS A 83 4.25 -9.48 2.86
C LYS A 83 4.47 -9.24 1.36
N GLY A 84 3.69 -8.34 0.75
CA GLY A 84 3.82 -8.02 -0.68
C GLY A 84 5.14 -7.34 -1.04
N MET A 85 5.61 -6.41 -0.20
CA MET A 85 6.90 -5.72 -0.37
C MET A 85 8.05 -6.69 -0.12
N CYS A 86 7.95 -7.51 0.92
CA CYS A 86 8.94 -8.54 1.25
C CYS A 86 9.19 -9.52 0.09
N MET A 87 8.13 -9.91 -0.62
CA MET A 87 8.22 -10.81 -1.78
C MET A 87 8.67 -10.10 -3.07
N SER A 88 8.88 -8.78 -3.04
CA SER A 88 9.29 -7.98 -4.19
C SER A 88 10.75 -7.54 -4.12
N THR A 89 11.46 -7.86 -3.03
CA THR A 89 12.89 -7.55 -2.85
C THR A 89 13.75 -8.80 -2.97
N ASP A 90 15.02 -8.59 -3.32
CA ASP A 90 15.98 -9.67 -3.58
C ASP A 90 16.74 -10.13 -2.33
N CYS A 91 16.68 -9.33 -1.26
CA CYS A 91 17.43 -9.50 -0.02
C CYS A 91 16.54 -9.75 1.22
N CYS A 92 15.22 -9.89 1.03
CA CYS A 92 14.30 -10.28 2.08
C CYS A 92 13.51 -11.53 1.70
N VAL A 93 13.10 -12.29 2.70
CA VAL A 93 12.25 -13.47 2.56
C VAL A 93 11.12 -13.41 3.57
N TYR A 94 9.94 -13.88 3.16
CA TYR A 94 8.79 -13.98 4.06
C TYR A 94 8.74 -15.39 4.65
N ALA A 95 9.29 -15.56 5.85
CA ALA A 95 9.43 -16.85 6.54
C ALA A 95 8.27 -17.13 7.49
N LYS A 96 7.77 -18.37 7.49
CA LYS A 96 6.80 -18.88 8.47
C LYS A 96 7.53 -19.87 9.38
N TYR A 97 7.62 -19.51 10.64
CA TYR A 97 8.20 -20.34 11.69
C TYR A 97 7.11 -21.16 12.39
N ASP A 98 7.50 -22.33 12.89
CA ASP A 98 6.63 -23.19 13.69
C ASP A 98 6.17 -22.46 14.96
N GLY A 99 4.93 -22.67 15.36
CA GLY A 99 4.32 -22.00 16.51
C GLY A 99 3.94 -20.52 16.30
N GLU A 100 4.36 -19.87 15.21
CA GLU A 100 3.93 -18.50 14.90
C GLU A 100 2.59 -18.46 14.14
N LYS A 101 1.73 -17.48 14.43
CA LYS A 101 0.42 -17.35 13.76
C LYS A 101 0.53 -16.78 12.34
N SER A 102 1.59 -16.03 12.06
CA SER A 102 1.82 -15.33 10.80
C SER A 102 3.29 -15.40 10.44
N GLY A 103 3.60 -15.38 9.14
CA GLY A 103 4.99 -15.27 8.72
C GLY A 103 5.55 -13.87 8.98
N LYS A 104 6.87 -13.79 9.09
CA LYS A 104 7.65 -12.57 9.28
C LYS A 104 8.52 -12.32 8.05
N CYS A 105 8.72 -11.06 7.72
CA CYS A 105 9.72 -10.68 6.72
C CYS A 105 11.08 -10.56 7.41
N VAL A 106 12.08 -11.25 6.90
CA VAL A 106 13.44 -11.29 7.48
C VAL A 106 14.46 -11.17 6.35
N ALA A 107 15.69 -10.79 6.68
CA ALA A 107 16.78 -10.78 5.71
C ALA A 107 17.03 -12.21 5.20
N GLY A 108 17.20 -12.36 3.89
CA GLY A 108 17.44 -13.67 3.29
C GLY A 108 17.38 -13.64 1.76
N GLY A 109 17.64 -14.78 1.14
CA GLY A 109 17.64 -14.89 -0.30
C GLY A 109 17.03 -16.22 -0.77
N GLU A 110 17.46 -16.68 -1.94
CA GLU A 110 17.00 -17.96 -2.50
C GLU A 110 17.27 -19.16 -1.59
N ASN A 111 18.31 -19.09 -0.75
CA ASN A 111 18.66 -20.14 0.21
C ASN A 111 17.88 -20.07 1.54
N GLY A 112 16.95 -19.11 1.68
CA GLY A 112 16.20 -18.87 2.90
C GLY A 112 16.73 -17.70 3.74
N PRO A 113 16.24 -17.57 4.99
CA PRO A 113 16.66 -16.51 5.90
C PRO A 113 18.14 -16.57 6.26
N THR A 114 18.75 -15.38 6.39
CA THR A 114 20.12 -15.22 6.87
C THR A 114 20.26 -15.61 8.35
N TYR A 115 19.24 -15.32 9.15
CA TYR A 115 19.18 -15.64 10.57
C TYR A 115 18.20 -16.79 10.81
N LEU A 116 18.69 -17.87 11.42
CA LEU A 116 17.92 -19.07 11.74
C LEU A 116 17.67 -19.20 13.26
N THR A 117 18.12 -18.24 14.06
CA THR A 117 17.95 -18.20 15.51
C THR A 117 17.17 -16.96 15.93
N ARG A 118 16.43 -17.06 17.04
CA ARG A 118 15.69 -15.92 17.60
C ARG A 118 16.67 -14.97 18.31
N GLU A 119 16.53 -13.66 18.05
CA GLU A 119 17.43 -12.64 18.61
C GLU A 119 17.43 -12.57 20.15
N GLU A 120 16.36 -13.03 20.81
CA GLU A 120 16.17 -12.91 22.27
C GLU A 120 16.95 -13.96 23.07
N ASP A 121 17.11 -15.18 22.54
CA ASP A 121 17.59 -16.34 23.29
C ASP A 121 18.48 -17.30 22.48
N ASP A 122 18.87 -16.91 21.26
CA ASP A 122 19.63 -17.74 20.31
C ASP A 122 18.98 -19.12 20.03
N THR A 123 17.68 -19.28 20.31
CA THR A 123 17.01 -20.56 20.04
C THR A 123 16.85 -20.77 18.54
N PRO A 124 17.13 -21.99 18.03
CA PRO A 124 16.87 -22.33 16.65
C PRO A 124 15.39 -22.17 16.33
N MET A 125 15.08 -21.42 15.26
CA MET A 125 13.71 -21.27 14.79
C MET A 125 13.44 -22.34 13.72
N GLU A 126 12.58 -23.30 14.03
CA GLU A 126 12.12 -24.26 13.04
C GLU A 126 11.24 -23.57 11.99
N MET A 127 11.69 -23.59 10.73
CA MET A 127 10.96 -23.01 9.61
C MET A 127 10.07 -24.05 8.94
N GLU A 128 8.79 -23.73 8.78
CA GLU A 128 7.88 -24.56 7.98
C GLU A 128 8.10 -24.30 6.48
N TYR A 129 8.11 -23.03 6.10
CA TYR A 129 8.31 -22.58 4.73
C TYR A 129 8.66 -21.10 4.70
N TYR A 130 9.21 -20.63 3.60
CA TYR A 130 9.44 -19.23 3.30
C TYR A 130 9.00 -18.90 1.88
N TYR A 131 8.91 -17.61 1.57
CA TYR A 131 8.70 -17.13 0.22
C TYR A 131 9.86 -16.22 -0.18
N TYR A 132 10.39 -16.49 -1.37
CA TYR A 132 11.38 -15.65 -2.04
C TYR A 132 10.84 -15.29 -3.42
N LYS A 133 10.77 -14.00 -3.78
CA LYS A 133 10.24 -13.56 -5.09
C LYS A 133 8.88 -14.18 -5.46
N LYS A 134 7.95 -14.23 -4.50
CA LYS A 134 6.62 -14.88 -4.61
C LYS A 134 6.64 -16.40 -4.80
N LYS A 135 7.81 -17.04 -4.83
CA LYS A 135 7.96 -18.50 -4.86
C LYS A 135 8.02 -19.04 -3.44
N LYS A 136 7.13 -19.99 -3.11
CA LYS A 136 7.19 -20.71 -1.85
C LYS A 136 8.32 -21.74 -1.91
N LEU A 137 9.18 -21.74 -0.90
CA LEU A 137 10.34 -22.63 -0.73
C LEU A 137 10.38 -23.11 0.72
N GLY A 138 10.86 -24.31 1.01
CA GLY A 138 10.87 -24.84 2.40
C GLY A 138 10.85 -26.36 2.48
N LEU A 139 11.50 -26.87 3.52
CA LEU A 139 11.91 -28.27 3.72
C LEU A 139 11.03 -29.01 4.74
N LYS A 140 9.70 -28.97 4.60
CA LYS A 140 8.86 -30.06 5.14
C LYS A 140 8.37 -30.89 3.97
N GLU A 141 9.26 -31.74 3.44
CA GLU A 141 8.81 -33.01 2.87
C GLU A 141 8.30 -33.85 4.05
N ASN A 142 7.08 -34.36 3.88
CA ASN A 142 6.33 -35.12 4.86
C ASN A 142 7.04 -36.44 5.19
#